data_AF-A0A532VG84-F1
#
_entry.id   AF-A0A532VG84-F1
#
_cell.length_a   1.000
_cell.length_b   1.000
_cell.length_c   1.000
_cell.angle_alpha   90.00
_cell.angle_beta   90.00
_cell.angle_gamma   90.00
#
_symmetry.space_group_name_H-M   'P 1'
#
loop_
_entity.id
_entity.type
_entity.pdbx_description
1 polymer ?
#
loop_
_entity_poly.entity_id
_entity_poly.type
_entity_poly.pdbx_seq_one_letter_code
_entity_poly.pdbx_strand_id
1 'polypeptide(L)' 'MARFEHLIDKKKKVLIILNWWWEKNIQFDEDIFEALIRCFVEFKNYCGMEKVEFKNKENTKRMKSVNECA' A
#
# COMPACT_ATOMS: atom_id res chain seq x y z
N MET A 1 -12.16 -3.10 10.06
CA MET A 1 -10.77 -3.41 9.69
C MET A 1 -10.50 -3.09 8.21
N ALA A 2 -9.25 -2.77 7.84
CA ALA A 2 -8.80 -2.82 6.43
C ALA A 2 -8.35 -4.23 6.07
N ARG A 3 -8.62 -4.67 4.83
CA ARG A 3 -8.12 -5.94 4.30
C ARG A 3 -7.47 -5.70 2.95
N PHE A 4 -6.39 -6.42 2.70
CA PHE A 4 -5.69 -6.43 1.42
C PHE A 4 -4.92 -7.74 1.25
N GLU A 5 -4.58 -8.02 0.01
CA GLU A 5 -3.67 -9.10 -0.37
C GLU A 5 -2.35 -8.48 -0.86
N HIS A 6 -1.23 -9.19 -0.68
CA HIS A 6 0.05 -8.74 -1.20
C HIS A 6 0.66 -9.79 -2.14
N LEU A 7 1.34 -9.32 -3.17
CA LEU A 7 2.19 -10.13 -4.04
C LEU A 7 3.59 -9.54 -4.09
N ILE A 8 4.59 -10.40 -4.20
CA ILE A 8 5.99 -9.99 -4.34
C ILE A 8 6.46 -10.39 -5.74
N ASP A 9 6.74 -9.40 -6.59
CA ASP A 9 7.46 -9.62 -7.83
C ASP A 9 8.96 -9.41 -7.59
N LYS A 10 9.67 -10.51 -7.27
CA LYS A 10 11.13 -10.46 -7.01
C LYS A 10 11.93 -10.06 -8.25
N LYS A 11 11.45 -10.33 -9.46
CA LYS A 11 12.16 -9.99 -10.70
C LYS A 11 12.16 -8.49 -10.92
N LYS A 12 11.03 -7.84 -10.65
CA LYS A 12 10.88 -6.39 -10.75
C LYS A 12 11.20 -5.64 -9.45
N LYS A 13 11.41 -6.38 -8.36
CA LYS A 13 11.56 -5.88 -6.98
C LYS A 13 10.39 -4.97 -6.56
N VAL A 14 9.17 -5.42 -6.83
CA VAL A 14 7.94 -4.68 -6.52
C VAL A 14 7.08 -5.44 -5.52
N LEU A 15 6.68 -4.74 -4.45
CA LEU A 15 5.60 -5.15 -3.57
C LEU A 15 4.28 -4.66 -4.15
N ILE A 16 3.37 -5.58 -4.49
CA ILE A 16 2.09 -5.25 -5.10
C ILE A 16 0.99 -5.46 -4.06
N ILE A 17 0.23 -4.40 -3.76
CA ILE A 17 -0.95 -4.44 -2.91
C ILE A 17 -2.19 -4.62 -3.80
N LEU A 18 -2.91 -5.72 -3.58
CA LEU A 18 -4.09 -6.14 -4.32
C LEU A 18 -5.33 -6.07 -3.44
N ASN A 19 -6.49 -5.95 -4.09
CA ASN A 19 -7.80 -6.14 -3.48
C ASN A 19 -7.87 -5.38 -2.14
N TRP A 20 -7.64 -4.07 -2.16
CA TRP A 20 -7.76 -3.26 -0.94
C TRP A 20 -9.21 -2.88 -0.71
N TRP A 21 -9.76 -3.19 0.46
CA TRP A 21 -11.03 -2.63 0.89
C TRP A 21 -11.07 -2.35 2.39
N TRP A 22 -11.87 -1.34 2.74
CA TRP A 22 -12.28 -1.09 4.10
C TRP A 22 -13.58 -1.85 4.37
N GLU A 23 -13.70 -2.46 5.55
CA GLU A 23 -15.00 -2.96 5.99
C GLU A 23 -16.00 -1.80 6.13
N LYS A 24 -17.29 -2.15 6.05
CA LYS A 24 -18.39 -1.19 6.04
C LYS A 24 -18.35 -0.29 7.29
N ASN A 25 -18.65 0.99 7.10
CA ASN A 25 -18.74 2.04 8.13
C ASN A 25 -17.41 2.47 8.77
N ILE A 26 -16.27 2.18 8.14
CA ILE A 26 -14.99 2.73 8.60
C ILE A 26 -14.75 4.07 7.93
N GLN A 27 -14.65 5.10 8.76
CA GLN A 27 -14.09 6.38 8.35
C GLN A 27 -12.60 6.33 8.63
N PHE A 28 -11.80 6.41 7.57
CA PHE A 28 -10.37 6.60 7.70
C PHE A 28 -10.07 8.09 7.55
N ASP A 29 -9.23 8.61 8.42
CA ASP A 29 -8.74 9.99 8.38
C ASP A 29 -7.33 10.03 7.77
N GLU A 30 -6.74 11.23 7.79
CA GLU A 30 -5.41 11.48 7.24
C GLU A 30 -4.31 10.80 8.07
N ASP A 31 -4.47 10.73 9.39
CA ASP A 31 -3.51 10.08 10.29
C ASP A 31 -3.41 8.57 10.03
N ILE A 32 -4.56 7.90 9.87
CA ILE A 32 -4.60 6.48 9.49
C ILE A 32 -3.93 6.28 8.14
N PHE A 33 -4.13 7.20 7.20
CA PHE A 33 -3.54 7.12 5.87
C PHE A 33 -2.02 7.25 5.91
N GLU A 34 -1.48 8.21 6.66
CA GLU A 34 -0.03 8.37 6.85
C GLU A 34 0.59 7.15 7.52
N ALA A 35 -0.04 6.62 8.57
CA ALA A 35 0.42 5.43 9.27
C ALA A 35 0.50 4.23 8.31
N LEU A 36 -0.51 4.04 7.47
CA LEU A 36 -0.53 2.99 6.46
C LEU A 36 0.59 3.14 5.43
N ILE A 37 0.86 4.37 4.95
CA ILE A 37 1.98 4.63 4.05
C ILE A 37 3.30 4.18 4.69
N ARG A 38 3.55 4.59 5.94
CA ARG A 38 4.75 4.20 6.67
C ARG A 38 4.87 2.67 6.80
N CYS A 39 3.78 2.00 7.16
CA CYS A 39 3.73 0.54 7.22
C CYS A 39 4.10 -0.12 5.88
N PHE A 40 3.61 0.39 4.74
CA PHE A 40 3.98 -0.18 3.44
C PHE A 40 5.43 0.07 3.07
N VAL A 41 5.98 1.23 3.41
CA VAL A 41 7.40 1.53 3.19
C VAL A 41 8.28 0.60 4.02
N GLU A 42 7.98 0.43 5.30
CA GLU A 42 8.72 -0.48 6.18
C GLU A 42 8.59 -1.93 5.72
N PHE A 43 7.39 -2.36 5.35
CA PHE A 43 7.16 -3.72 4.86
C PHE A 43 7.86 -3.96 3.51
N LYS A 44 7.87 -2.98 2.61
CA LYS A 44 8.64 -3.00 1.36
C LYS A 44 10.13 -3.21 1.64
N ASN A 45 10.69 -2.43 2.57
CA ASN A 45 12.09 -2.51 2.95
C ASN A 45 12.43 -3.87 3.59
N TYR A 46 11.56 -4.36 4.47
CA TYR A 46 11.68 -5.68 5.09
C TYR A 46 11.70 -6.81 4.03
N CYS A 47 10.84 -6.70 3.00
CA CYS A 47 10.82 -7.66 1.89
C CYS A 47 11.98 -7.48 0.89
N GLY A 48 12.81 -6.45 1.02
CA GLY A 48 13.89 -6.13 0.08
C GLY A 48 13.39 -5.64 -1.29
N MET A 49 12.21 -5.01 -1.33
CA MET A 49 11.61 -4.48 -2.55
C MET A 49 11.98 -2.99 -2.72
N GLU A 50 11.98 -2.52 -3.96
CA GLU A 50 12.35 -1.13 -4.29
C GLU A 50 11.10 -0.24 -4.39
N LYS A 51 9.96 -0.80 -4.81
CA LYS A 51 8.72 -0.04 -5.05
C LYS A 51 7.49 -0.73 -4.46
N VAL A 52 6.47 0.09 -4.17
CA VAL A 52 5.12 -0.40 -3.85
C VAL A 52 4.17 0.00 -4.98
N GLU A 53 3.39 -0.96 -5.47
CA GLU A 53 2.34 -0.73 -6.45
C GLU A 53 0.98 -1.09 -5.86
N PHE A 54 0.00 -0.19 -6.00
CA PHE A 54 -1.38 -0.46 -5.61
C PHE A 54 -2.20 -0.78 -6.85
N LYS A 55 -2.65 -2.04 -6.98
CA LYS A 55 -3.58 -2.43 -8.05
C LYS A 55 -4.99 -2.50 -7.47
N ASN A 56 -5.57 -1.33 -7.27
CA ASN A 56 -6.99 -1.17 -6.95
C ASN A 56 -7.65 -0.23 -7.97
N LYS A 57 -8.81 -0.61 -8.50
CA LYS A 57 -9.60 0.18 -9.46
C LYS A 57 -10.33 1.37 -8.80
N GLU A 58 -10.54 1.38 -7.48
CA GLU A 58 -11.42 2.38 -6.85
C GLU A 58 -10.76 3.40 -5.91
N ASN A 59 -9.53 3.19 -5.41
CA ASN A 59 -8.92 4.11 -4.43
C ASN A 59 -7.52 4.66 -4.80
N THR A 60 -7.15 4.56 -6.08
CA THR A 60 -5.80 4.87 -6.59
C THR A 60 -5.44 6.37 -6.63
N LYS A 61 -6.36 7.29 -6.30
CA LYS A 61 -6.09 8.74 -6.39
C LYS A 61 -5.24 9.30 -5.24
N ARG A 62 -5.33 8.75 -4.01
CA ARG A 62 -4.55 9.25 -2.85
C ARG A 62 -3.23 8.51 -2.59
N MET A 63 -3.09 7.25 -3.02
CA MET A 63 -1.91 6.42 -2.73
C MET A 63 -0.71 6.59 -3.69
N LYS A 64 -0.67 7.66 -4.49
CA LYS A 64 0.39 7.87 -5.50
C LYS A 64 1.75 8.30 -4.93
N SER A 65 1.83 8.75 -3.68
CA SER A 65 3.05 9.34 -3.08
C SER A 65 4.02 8.34 -2.44
N VAL A 66 3.74 7.04 -2.42
CA VAL A 66 4.64 6.04 -1.77
C VAL A 66 5.98 5.89 -2.50
N ASN A 67 6.06 6.31 -3.76
CA ASN A 67 7.29 6.22 -4.56
C ASN A 67 8.17 7.48 -4.51
N GLU A 68 7.77 8.55 -3.81
CA GLU A 68 8.52 9.82 -3.74
C GLU A 68 9.31 9.99 -2.43
N CYS A 69 9.16 9.07 -1.47
CA CYS A 69 9.88 9.09 -0.18
C CYS A 69 11.14 8.21 -0.17
N ALA A 70 11.71 7.90 -1.34
CA ALA A 70 12.94 7.11 -1.49
C ALA A 70 14.15 7.99 -1.78
#